data_AF-A0A919UH56-F1
#
_entry.id   AF-A0A919UH56-F1
#
_cell.length_a   1.000
_cell.length_b   1.000
_cell.length_c   1.000
_cell.angle_alpha   90.00
_cell.angle_beta   90.00
_cell.angle_gamma   90.00
#
_symmetry.space_group_name_H-M   'P 1'
#
loop_
_entity.id
_entity.type
_entity.pdbx_description
1 polymer ?
#
loop_
_entity_poly.entity_id
_entity_poly.type
_entity_poly.pdbx_seq_one_letter_code
_entity_poly.pdbx_strand_id
1 'polypeptide(L)' 'MQLFGNRITAPKALMIREIMVNDSCVVVTLDRALFLRAGEQLWFEGTQPVVERLDGSRVRPPRTWCTVTWAYKLL' A
#
# COMPACT_ATOMS: atom_id res chain seq x y z
N MET A 1 -5.37 -5.74 -3.78
CA MET A 1 -6.05 -4.45 -4.07
C MET A 1 -5.06 -3.63 -4.90
N GLN A 2 -5.44 -3.23 -6.10
CA GLN A 2 -4.54 -2.75 -7.16
C GLN A 2 -4.10 -1.29 -6.94
N LEU A 3 -2.83 -1.08 -6.60
CA LEU A 3 -2.26 0.27 -6.40
C LEU A 3 -1.21 0.57 -7.48
N PHE A 4 -1.67 1.08 -8.62
CA PHE A 4 -0.85 1.86 -9.56
C PHE A 4 -1.71 3.00 -10.09
N GLY A 5 -1.29 4.24 -9.84
CA GLY A 5 -1.92 5.48 -10.35
C GLY A 5 -3.26 5.90 -9.74
N ASN A 6 -4.15 4.96 -9.38
CA ASN A 6 -5.50 5.28 -8.91
C ASN A 6 -5.59 5.36 -7.38
N ARG A 7 -6.31 6.38 -6.90
CA ARG A 7 -6.68 6.50 -5.48
C ARG A 7 -7.66 5.40 -5.12
N ILE A 8 -7.37 4.72 -4.02
CA ILE A 8 -8.27 3.74 -3.44
C ILE A 8 -8.95 4.35 -2.24
N THR A 9 -10.28 4.29 -2.22
CA THR A 9 -11.05 4.59 -1.02
C THR A 9 -11.27 3.31 -0.23
N ALA A 10 -10.97 3.33 1.07
CA ALA A 10 -11.21 2.22 1.96
C ALA A 10 -12.73 1.99 2.10
N PRO A 11 -13.29 0.85 1.67
CA PRO A 11 -14.74 0.61 1.72
C PRO A 11 -15.24 0.32 3.14
N LYS A 12 -14.32 0.00 4.05
CA LYS A 12 -14.55 -0.29 5.47
C LYS A 12 -13.25 -0.03 6.24
N ALA A 13 -13.26 -0.22 7.55
CA ALA A 13 -12.03 -0.19 8.33
C ALA A 13 -11.11 -1.34 7.90
N LEU A 14 -9.85 -1.01 7.59
CA LEU A 14 -8.82 -1.96 7.14
C LEU A 14 -7.55 -1.78 7.96
N MET A 15 -6.89 -2.89 8.26
CA MET A 15 -5.53 -2.89 8.77
C MET A 15 -4.61 -3.37 7.64
N ILE A 16 -3.69 -2.52 7.22
CA ILE A 16 -2.80 -2.75 6.09
C ILE A 16 -1.37 -2.82 6.60
N ARG A 17 -0.65 -3.87 6.22
CA ARG A 17 0.79 -4.00 6.48
C ARG A 17 1.59 -4.08 5.18
N GLU A 18 1.02 -4.75 4.19
CA GLU A 18 1.65 -5.01 2.91
C GLU A 18 0.77 -4.49 1.80
N ILE A 19 1.41 -3.88 0.82
CA ILE A 19 0.77 -3.31 -0.35
C ILE A 19 1.45 -3.92 -1.58
N MET A 20 0.70 -4.76 -2.29
CA MET A 20 1.15 -5.32 -3.56
C MET A 20 0.84 -4.33 -4.68
N VAL A 21 1.88 -3.96 -5.41
CA VAL A 21 1.78 -3.06 -6.55
C VAL A 21 1.47 -3.90 -7.78
N ASN A 22 0.28 -3.70 -8.36
CA ASN A 22 -0.21 -4.51 -9.49
C ASN A 22 0.72 -4.42 -10.70
N ASP A 23 0.74 -5.49 -11.50
CA ASP A 23 1.59 -5.62 -12.70
C ASP A 23 3.09 -5.43 -12.42
N SER A 24 3.48 -5.58 -11.16
CA SER A 24 4.86 -5.55 -10.70
C SER A 24 5.09 -6.70 -9.72
N CYS A 25 6.34 -7.14 -9.62
CA CYS A 25 6.77 -8.06 -8.57
C CYS A 25 7.09 -7.33 -7.26
N VAL A 26 6.61 -6.09 -7.06
CA VAL A 26 6.99 -5.25 -5.93
C VAL A 26 5.96 -5.34 -4.81
N VAL A 27 6.46 -5.65 -3.61
CA VAL A 27 5.69 -5.55 -2.37
C VAL A 27 6.27 -4.41 -1.55
N VAL A 28 5.39 -3.50 -1.12
CA VAL A 28 5.69 -2.42 -0.20
C VAL A 28 5.22 -2.82 1.18
N THR A 29 6.16 -2.93 2.12
CA THR A 29 5.88 -3.27 3.51
C THR A 29 5.97 -2.01 4.34
N LEU A 30 4.89 -1.70 5.06
CA LEU A 30 4.88 -0.57 5.99
C LEU A 30 5.60 -0.96 7.28
N ASP A 31 6.43 -0.06 7.82
CA ASP A 31 7.20 -0.34 9.05
C ASP A 31 6.28 -0.61 10.25
N ARG A 32 5.06 -0.05 10.21
CA ARG A 32 3.98 -0.30 11.16
C ARG A 32 2.69 -0.56 10.42
N ALA A 33 1.81 -1.37 11.01
CA ALA A 33 0.48 -1.57 10.48
C ALA A 33 -0.27 -0.23 10.42
N LEU A 34 -0.83 0.07 9.24
CA LEU A 34 -1.64 1.23 8.97
C LEU A 34 -3.11 0.86 9.15
N PHE A 35 -3.78 1.54 10.08
CA PHE A 35 -5.23 1.49 10.16
C PHE A 35 -5.83 2.55 9.23
N LEU A 36 -6.63 2.10 8.27
CA LEU A 36 -7.48 2.95 7.43
C LEU A 36 -8.91 2.85 7.91
N ARG A 37 -9.57 3.99 8.12
CA ARG A 37 -11.00 4.06 8.38
C ARG A 37 -11.78 4.01 7.07
N ALA A 38 -13.06 3.62 7.14
CA ALA A 38 -13.94 3.69 5.98
C ALA A 38 -13.97 5.13 5.43
N GLY A 39 -13.83 5.28 4.11
CA GLY A 39 -13.78 6.58 3.43
C GLY A 39 -12.40 7.23 3.34
N GLU A 40 -11.40 6.76 4.10
CA GLU A 40 -10.02 7.24 3.93
C GLU A 40 -9.43 6.74 2.62
N GLN A 41 -8.51 7.53 2.05
CA GLN A 41 -7.92 7.23 0.75
C GLN A 41 -6.45 6.83 0.89
N LEU A 42 -6.02 5.88 0.07
CA LEU A 42 -4.64 5.43 -0.06
C LEU A 42 -4.25 5.43 -1.55
N TRP A 43 -3.11 6.00 -1.87
CA TRP A 43 -2.51 5.94 -3.20
C TRP A 43 -0.98 5.97 -3.10
N PHE A 44 -0.31 5.91 -4.25
CA PHE A 44 1.13 6.09 -4.34
C PHE A 44 1.50 7.38 -5.07
N GLU A 45 2.46 8.11 -4.52
CA GLU A 45 3.23 9.15 -5.21
C GLU A 45 4.59 8.54 -5.56
N GLY A 46 4.76 8.10 -6.81
CA GLY A 46 5.91 7.28 -7.21
C GLY A 46 5.92 5.95 -6.45
N THR A 47 6.91 5.74 -5.59
CA THR A 47 7.01 4.56 -4.71
C THR A 47 6.56 4.84 -3.27
N GLN A 48 6.17 6.06 -2.94
CA GLN A 48 5.78 6.43 -1.58
C GLN A 48 4.26 6.27 -1.37
N PRO A 49 3.81 5.43 -0.42
CA PRO A 49 2.39 5.38 -0.04
C PRO A 49 1.98 6.70 0.62
N VAL A 50 0.79 7.18 0.28
CA VAL A 50 0.17 8.40 0.82
C VAL A 50 -1.25 8.09 1.24
N VAL A 51 -1.59 8.53 2.46
CA VAL A 51 -2.91 8.37 3.05
C VAL A 51 -3.54 9.73 3.24
N GLU A 52 -4.77 9.91 2.76
CA GLU A 52 -5.62 11.05 3.10
C GLU A 52 -6.65 10.60 4.12
N ARG A 53 -6.57 11.21 5.30
CA ARG A 53 -7.46 10.97 6.43
C ARG A 53 -8.77 11.73 6.24
N LEU A 54 -9.77 11.36 7.02
CA LEU A 54 -11.09 12.01 6.97
C LEU A 54 -11.06 13.50 7.35
N ASP A 55 -10.06 13.92 8.13
CA ASP A 55 -9.83 15.33 8.48
C ASP A 55 -9.09 16.11 7.38
N GLY A 56 -8.83 15.48 6.23
CA GLY A 56 -8.07 16.06 5.12
C GLY A 56 -6.55 16.05 5.33
N SER A 57 -6.06 15.56 6.47
CA SER A 57 -4.61 15.45 6.70
C SER A 57 -4.01 14.37 5.81
N ARG A 58 -2.79 14.63 5.33
CA ARG A 58 -2.03 13.69 4.50
C ARG A 58 -0.88 13.11 5.29
N VAL A 59 -0.84 11.79 5.38
CA VAL A 59 0.18 11.03 6.10
C VAL A 59 0.98 10.19 5.11
N ARG A 60 2.30 10.16 5.29
CA ARG A 60 3.23 9.33 4.53
C ARG A 60 3.82 8.28 5.47
N PRO A 61 3.24 7.06 5.52
CA PRO A 61 3.77 6.04 6.40
C PRO A 61 5.20 5.64 5.98
N PRO A 62 6.12 5.47 6.94
CA PRO A 62 7.42 4.86 6.69
C PRO A 62 7.26 3.45 6.09
N ARG A 63 8.14 3.11 5.16
CA ARG A 63 8.04 1.87 4.39
C ARG A 63 9.40 1.32 3.95
N THR A 64 9.42 0.02 3.76
CA THR A 64 10.42 -0.72 3.01
C THR A 64 9.79 -1.31 1.75
N TRP A 65 10.61 -1.73 0.79
CA TRP A 65 10.13 -2.35 -0.44
C TRP A 65 11.07 -3.48 -0.83
N CYS A 66 10.51 -4.54 -1.41
CA CYS A 66 11.26 -5.63 -2.00
C CYS A 66 10.61 -6.07 -3.32
N THR A 67 11.43 -6.61 -4.22
CA THR A 67 10.95 -7.32 -5.40
C THR A 67 10.82 -8.79 -5.03
N VAL A 68 9.61 -9.32 -5.02
CA VAL A 68 9.30 -10.72 -4.79
C VAL A 68 9.41 -11.46 -6.13
N THR A 69 10.56 -12.06 -6.39
CA THR A 69 10.72 -13.03 -7.48
C THR A 69 10.55 -14.45 -6.92
N TRP A 70 9.64 -15.21 -7.52
CA TRP A 70 9.57 -16.65 -7.24
C TRP A 70 10.71 -17.33 -7.98
N ALA A 71 11.72 -17.83 -7.25
CA ALA A 71 12.67 -18.78 -7.78
C ALA A 71 12.17 -20.18 -7.45
N TYR A 72 11.66 -20.91 -8.44
CA TYR A 72 11.46 -22.35 -8.32
C TYR A 72 12.77 -23.03 -8.71
N LYS A 73 13.26 -23.93 -7.86
CA LYS A 73 14.27 -24.93 -8.26
C LYS A 73 13.48 -26.08 -8.88
N LEU A 74 13.63 -26.30 -10.18
CA LEU A 74 13.26 -27.59 -10.76
C LEU A 74 14.20 -28.62 -10.12
N LEU A 75 13.63 -29.52 -9.31
CA LEU A 75 14.34 -30.66 -8.71
C LEU A 75 14.51 -31.76 -9.76
#